data_AF-A0A072UXW8-F1
#
_entry.id   AF-A0A072UXW8-F1
#
_cell.length_a   1.000
_cell.length_b   1.000
_cell.length_c   1.000
_cell.angle_alpha   90.00
_cell.angle_beta   90.00
_cell.angle_gamma   90.00
#
_symmetry.space_group_name_H-M   'P 1'
#
loop_
_entity.id
_entity.type
_entity.pdbx_description
1 polymer ?
#
loop_
_entity_poly.entity_id
_entity_poly.type
_entity_poly.pdbx_seq_one_letter_code
_entity_poly.pdbx_strand_id
1 'polypeptide(L)'
;MVLGMLVATLDARQIDDVSCSSALFSLLPCLPFLQGVGPATPTSYCCAGANDLNQKANTTHIRRDVCNCLKPSASRFGVNPDRSKQLPTLCNITLNVPFDPSVDCN
;
A
#
# COMPACT_ATOMS: atom_id res chain seq x y z
N MET A 1 -17.44 -44.20 4.76
CA MET A 1 -17.40 -42.81 5.28
C MET A 1 -16.68 -41.96 4.25
N VAL A 2 -17.44 -41.36 3.33
CA VAL A 2 -16.89 -40.46 2.31
C VAL A 2 -16.74 -39.11 3.01
N LEU A 3 -15.53 -38.81 3.48
CA LEU A 3 -15.18 -37.47 3.97
C LEU A 3 -15.07 -36.57 2.74
N GLY A 4 -16.22 -36.00 2.34
CA GLY A 4 -16.29 -34.95 1.34
C GLY A 4 -15.51 -33.75 1.84
N MET A 5 -14.34 -33.52 1.26
CA MET A 5 -13.62 -32.26 1.44
C MET A 5 -14.48 -31.17 0.81
N LEU A 6 -15.12 -30.35 1.65
CA LEU A 6 -15.63 -29.06 1.22
C LEU A 6 -14.41 -28.25 0.79
N VAL A 7 -14.19 -28.19 -0.51
CA VAL A 7 -13.33 -27.17 -1.11
C VAL A 7 -14.09 -25.88 -0.92
N ALA A 8 -13.85 -25.20 0.20
CA ALA A 8 -14.11 -23.78 0.26
C ALA A 8 -13.27 -23.20 -0.87
N THR A 9 -13.93 -22.75 -1.94
CA THR A 9 -13.32 -21.88 -2.92
C THR A 9 -12.97 -20.60 -2.15
N LEU A 10 -11.83 -20.61 -1.45
CA LEU A 10 -11.08 -19.40 -1.32
C LEU A 10 -10.93 -18.94 -2.76
N ASP A 11 -11.45 -17.75 -3.04
CA ASP A 11 -11.03 -16.94 -4.17
C ASP A 11 -9.54 -16.65 -3.94
N ALA A 12 -8.72 -17.70 -4.06
CA ALA A 12 -7.31 -17.62 -4.29
C ALA A 12 -7.23 -17.09 -5.71
N ARG A 13 -7.38 -15.77 -5.83
CA ARG A 13 -6.85 -15.04 -6.98
C ARG A 13 -5.38 -15.40 -7.04
N GLN A 14 -5.11 -16.45 -7.82
CA GLN A 14 -3.80 -17.00 -7.98
C GLN A 14 -3.01 -15.96 -8.77
N ILE A 15 -2.15 -15.24 -8.04
CA ILE A 15 -0.92 -14.59 -8.52
C ILE A 15 -1.17 -13.61 -9.66
N ASP A 16 -1.58 -12.40 -9.30
CA ASP A 16 -1.23 -11.19 -10.05
C ASP A 16 -0.20 -10.39 -9.24
N ASP A 17 0.71 -9.78 -9.97
CA ASP A 17 1.70 -8.79 -9.59
C ASP A 17 1.27 -7.93 -8.37
N VAL A 18 2.08 -7.93 -7.31
CA VAL A 18 1.89 -7.16 -6.05
C VAL A 18 0.60 -7.46 -5.27
N SER A 19 0.69 -8.37 -4.29
CA SER A 19 -0.42 -8.55 -3.34
C SER A 19 -0.58 -7.33 -2.43
N CYS A 20 -1.81 -7.03 -2.04
CA CYS A 20 -2.08 -5.94 -1.10
C CYS A 20 -1.32 -6.06 0.22
N SER A 21 -1.18 -7.28 0.74
CA SER A 21 -0.35 -7.55 1.91
C SER A 21 1.09 -7.12 1.68
N SER A 22 1.67 -7.46 0.52
CA SER A 22 3.04 -7.03 0.18
C SER A 22 3.16 -5.50 0.09
N ALA A 23 2.16 -4.83 -0.49
CA ALA A 23 2.13 -3.37 -0.56
C ALA A 23 2.04 -2.71 0.83
N LEU A 24 1.22 -3.27 1.72
CA LEU A 24 1.13 -2.83 3.11
C LEU A 24 2.45 -3.03 3.85
N PHE A 25 3.10 -4.19 3.68
CA PHE A 25 4.41 -4.46 4.28
C PHE A 25 5.47 -3.45 3.83
N SER A 26 5.48 -3.06 2.55
CA SER A 26 6.38 -2.03 2.03
C SER A 26 6.13 -0.65 2.68
N LEU A 27 4.91 -0.36 3.15
CA LEU A 27 4.56 0.92 3.77
C LEU A 27 4.61 0.94 5.31
N LEU A 28 4.76 -0.22 5.98
CA LEU A 28 4.86 -0.28 7.44
C LEU A 28 5.91 0.67 8.03
N PRO A 29 7.14 0.79 7.47
CA PRO A 29 8.15 1.71 8.01
C PRO A 29 7.75 3.19 7.89
N CYS A 30 6.78 3.51 7.04
CA CYS A 30 6.28 4.86 6.82
C CYS A 30 5.18 5.28 7.79
N LEU A 31 4.53 4.34 8.47
CA LEU A 31 3.34 4.62 9.28
C LEU A 31 3.54 5.75 10.29
N PRO A 32 4.65 5.84 11.07
CA PRO A 32 4.82 6.94 12.01
C PRO A 32 4.82 8.33 11.34
N PHE A 33 5.49 8.44 10.19
CA PHE A 33 5.49 9.68 9.40
C PHE A 33 4.11 9.96 8.81
N LEU A 34 3.47 8.95 8.21
CA LEU A 34 2.17 9.05 7.57
C LEU A 34 1.05 9.39 8.54
N GLN A 35 1.12 8.93 9.79
CA GLN A 35 0.19 9.26 10.87
C GLN A 35 0.48 10.64 11.48
N GLY A 36 1.64 11.23 11.19
CA GLY A 36 2.08 12.50 11.79
C GLY A 36 2.50 12.38 13.27
N VAL A 37 2.73 11.16 13.77
CA VAL A 37 3.21 10.90 15.14
C VAL A 37 4.73 10.74 15.21
N GLY A 38 5.39 10.57 14.06
CA GLY A 38 6.84 10.44 13.92
C GLY A 38 7.54 11.75 13.49
N PRO A 39 8.82 11.66 13.13
CA PRO A 39 9.60 12.81 12.67
C PRO A 39 8.96 13.52 11.47
N ALA A 40 9.33 14.80 11.28
CA ALA A 40 8.83 15.60 10.16
C ALA A 40 9.29 15.09 8.78
N THR A 41 10.34 14.27 8.74
CA THR A 41 10.90 13.65 7.53
C THR A 41 10.77 12.14 7.57
N PRO A 42 10.49 11.47 6.44
CA PRO A 42 10.51 10.01 6.35
C PRO A 42 11.89 9.44 6.66
N THR A 43 11.94 8.21 7.18
CA THR A 43 13.19 7.47 7.35
C THR A 43 13.67 6.92 6.02
N SER A 44 14.96 6.57 5.92
CA SER A 44 15.51 5.87 4.74
C SER A 44 14.77 4.55 4.46
N TYR A 45 14.39 3.81 5.50
CA TYR A 45 13.60 2.58 5.39
C TYR A 45 12.19 2.83 4.84
N CYS A 46 11.54 3.92 5.27
CA CYS A 46 10.26 4.32 4.69
C CYS A 46 10.41 4.64 3.20
N CYS A 47 11.39 5.45 2.82
CA CYS A 47 11.62 5.79 1.42
C CYS A 47 11.96 4.56 0.56
N ALA A 48 12.76 3.63 1.08
CA ALA A 48 13.06 2.38 0.41
C ALA A 48 11.80 1.53 0.18
N GLY A 49 10.94 1.43 1.19
CA GLY A 49 9.66 0.71 1.10
C GLY A 49 8.67 1.35 0.12
N ALA A 50 8.52 2.68 0.18
CA ALA A 50 7.67 3.42 -0.77
C ALA A 50 8.18 3.28 -2.22
N ASN A 51 9.50 3.28 -2.42
CA ASN A 51 10.10 3.03 -3.73
C ASN A 51 9.88 1.59 -4.22
N ASP A 52 10.06 0.59 -3.35
CA ASP A 52 9.79 -0.82 -3.65
C ASP A 52 8.33 -1.04 -4.06
N LEU A 53 7.37 -0.43 -3.34
CA LEU A 53 5.97 -0.45 -3.72
C LEU A 53 5.75 0.14 -5.13
N ASN A 54 6.41 1.25 -5.45
CA ASN A 54 6.27 1.88 -6.74
C ASN A 54 6.86 1.05 -7.90
N GLN A 55 7.99 0.38 -7.67
CA GLN A 55 8.60 -0.53 -8.66
C GLN A 55 7.73 -1.75 -8.92
N LYS A 56 7.06 -2.23 -7.88
CA LYS A 56 6.06 -3.29 -7.91
C LYS A 56 4.81 -2.87 -8.68
N ALA A 57 4.27 -1.68 -8.43
CA ALA A 57 3.09 -1.15 -9.12
C ALA A 57 3.41 -0.55 -10.51
N ASN A 58 3.95 -1.38 -11.39
CA ASN A 58 4.53 -0.97 -12.68
C ASN A 58 3.50 -0.72 -13.79
N THR A 59 2.28 -1.30 -13.72
CA THR A 59 1.19 -1.06 -14.68
C THR A 59 0.03 -0.28 -14.07
N THR A 60 -0.76 0.38 -14.91
CA THR A 60 -1.99 1.07 -14.48
C THR A 60 -2.96 0.12 -13.77
N HIS A 61 -3.12 -1.11 -14.26
CA HIS A 61 -3.99 -2.11 -13.65
C HIS A 61 -3.58 -2.39 -12.20
N ILE A 62 -2.30 -2.70 -11.98
CA ILE A 62 -1.76 -2.98 -10.64
C ILE A 62 -1.87 -1.76 -9.73
N ARG A 63 -1.59 -0.55 -10.24
CA ARG A 63 -1.72 0.67 -9.44
C ARG A 63 -3.14 0.86 -8.91
N ARG A 64 -4.15 0.60 -9.75
CA ARG A 64 -5.56 0.66 -9.34
C ARG A 64 -5.89 -0.40 -8.30
N ASP A 65 -5.45 -1.64 -8.49
CA ASP A 65 -5.68 -2.73 -7.55
C ASP A 65 -5.05 -2.46 -6.19
N VAL A 66 -3.78 -2.04 -6.19
CA VAL A 66 -3.05 -1.67 -4.97
C VAL A 66 -3.72 -0.46 -4.31
N CYS A 67 -4.09 0.58 -5.06
CA CYS A 67 -4.81 1.74 -4.51
C CYS A 67 -6.10 1.32 -3.80
N ASN A 68 -6.94 0.54 -4.49
CA ASN A 68 -8.22 0.07 -3.94
C ASN A 68 -8.03 -0.76 -2.67
N CYS A 69 -6.95 -1.54 -2.58
CA CYS A 69 -6.68 -2.30 -1.38
C CYS A 69 -6.03 -1.49 -0.23
N LEU A 70 -5.18 -0.51 -0.58
CA LEU A 70 -4.51 0.33 0.41
C LEU A 70 -5.45 1.37 1.01
N LYS A 71 -6.42 1.90 0.25
CA LYS A 71 -7.40 2.90 0.71
C LYS A 71 -8.09 2.56 2.04
N PRO A 72 -8.72 1.39 2.24
CA PRO A 72 -9.33 1.05 3.52
C PRO A 72 -8.30 0.91 4.65
N SER A 73 -7.08 0.47 4.34
CA SER A 73 -5.99 0.37 5.30
C SER A 73 -5.48 1.74 5.73
N ALA A 74 -5.41 2.70 4.81
CA ALA A 74 -5.05 4.09 5.10
C ALA A 74 -6.02 4.70 6.13
N SER A 75 -7.32 4.44 5.97
CA SER A 75 -8.34 4.84 6.95
C SER A 75 -8.13 4.17 8.32
N ARG A 76 -7.87 2.85 8.33
CA ARG A 76 -7.67 2.08 9.58
C ARG A 76 -6.43 2.52 10.35
N PHE A 77 -5.35 2.86 9.65
CA PHE A 77 -4.13 3.35 10.27
C PHE A 77 -4.19 4.83 10.63
N GLY A 78 -5.23 5.57 10.24
CA GLY A 78 -5.30 7.01 10.48
C GLY A 78 -4.22 7.78 9.72
N VAL A 79 -3.98 7.40 8.47
CA VAL A 79 -3.03 8.10 7.60
C VAL A 79 -3.50 9.55 7.40
N ASN A 80 -2.60 10.49 7.66
CA ASN A 80 -2.80 11.90 7.40
C ASN A 80 -2.58 12.19 5.89
N PRO A 81 -3.60 12.68 5.17
CA PRO A 81 -3.50 13.00 3.74
C PRO A 81 -2.35 13.95 3.38
N ASP A 82 -2.10 14.97 4.21
CA ASP A 82 -1.05 15.96 3.95
C ASP A 82 0.35 15.36 4.11
N ARG A 83 0.52 14.42 5.05
CA ARG A 83 1.77 13.65 5.18
C ARG A 83 1.97 12.72 3.99
N SER A 84 0.90 12.03 3.57
CA SER A 84 0.94 11.15 2.41
C SER A 84 1.37 11.88 1.14
N LYS A 85 0.82 13.07 0.88
CA LYS A 85 1.19 13.92 -0.27
C LYS A 85 2.65 14.40 -0.24
N GLN A 86 3.23 14.59 0.95
CA GLN A 86 4.63 15.02 1.09
C GLN A 86 5.63 13.87 0.89
N LEU A 87 5.21 12.62 1.09
CA LEU A 87 6.09 11.46 1.07
C LEU A 87 6.93 11.36 -0.22
N PRO A 88 6.37 11.48 -1.44
CA PRO A 88 7.13 11.29 -2.67
C PRO A 88 8.24 12.33 -2.82
N THR A 89 7.93 13.59 -2.53
CA THR A 89 8.89 14.70 -2.60
C THR A 89 10.00 14.54 -1.56
N LEU A 90 9.65 14.21 -0.32
CA LEU A 90 10.64 14.05 0.76
C LEU A 90 11.53 12.82 0.58
N CYS A 91 11.03 11.78 -0.10
CA CYS A 91 11.80 10.60 -0.46
C CYS A 91 12.52 10.71 -1.81
N ASN A 92 12.30 11.80 -2.57
CA ASN A 92 12.79 11.97 -3.93
C ASN A 92 12.42 10.79 -4.86
N ILE A 93 11.16 10.35 -4.80
CA ILE A 93 10.62 9.26 -5.61
C ILE A 93 9.39 9.72 -6.41
N THR A 94 9.11 9.03 -7.51
CA THR A 94 7.84 9.18 -8.24
C THR A 94 6.89 8.08 -7.82
N LEU A 95 6.14 8.28 -6.74
CA LEU A 95 5.16 7.30 -6.26
C LEU A 95 3.84 7.46 -7.02
N ASN A 96 3.50 6.45 -7.83
CA ASN A 96 2.28 6.45 -8.64
C ASN A 96 1.09 5.72 -7.99
N VAL A 97 1.25 5.29 -6.74
CA VAL A 97 0.20 4.65 -5.95
C VAL A 97 -0.06 5.52 -4.72
N PRO A 98 -1.24 6.16 -4.62
CA PRO A 98 -1.58 6.95 -3.46
C PRO A 98 -1.89 6.04 -2.27
N PHE A 99 -1.37 6.40 -1.09
CA PHE A 99 -1.76 5.81 0.18
C PHE A 99 -2.50 6.84 1.02
N ASP A 100 -3.77 7.06 0.70
CA ASP A 100 -4.59 8.13 1.27
C ASP A 100 -6.04 7.62 1.40
N PRO A 101 -6.72 7.83 2.54
CA PRO A 101 -8.10 7.37 2.73
C PRO A 101 -9.12 8.04 1.78
N SER A 102 -8.81 9.22 1.26
CA SER A 102 -9.70 10.06 0.45
C SER A 102 -9.48 9.95 -1.06
N VAL A 103 -8.51 9.15 -1.51
CA VAL A 103 -8.14 9.08 -2.92
C VAL A 103 -9.18 8.37 -3.80
N ASP A 104 -9.29 8.81 -5.06
CA ASP A 104 -9.98 8.06 -6.11
C ASP A 104 -8.97 7.13 -6.82
N CYS A 105 -9.32 5.86 -6.95
CA CYS A 105 -8.46 4.82 -7.50
C CYS A 105 -8.77 4.49 -8.97
N ASN A 106 -9.57 5.31 -9.66
CA ASN A 106 -9.95 5.12 -11.08
C ASN A 106 -9.05 5.85 -12.07
#